data_AF-D3FCV9-F1
#
_entry.id   AF-D3FCV9-F1
#
_cell.length_a   1.000
_cell.length_b   1.000
_cell.length_c   1.000
_cell.angle_alpha   90.00
_cell.angle_beta   90.00
_cell.angle_gamma   90.00
#
_symmetry.space_group_name_H-M   'P 1'
#
loop_
_entity.id
_entity.type
_entity.pdbx_description
1 polymer ?
#
loop_
_entity_poly.entity_id
_entity_poly.type
_entity_poly.pdbx_seq_one_letter_code
_entity_poly.pdbx_strand_id
1 'polypeptide(L)' 'MADDERVPDTQCRPCRGTGRVISGLGGTPREVTCPWCGGSGEFDPERNAQEAGVTLRAAAA' A
#
# COMPACT_ATOMS: atom_id res chain seq x y z
N MET A 1 -16.98 -2.06 -25.65
CA MET A 1 -15.80 -2.51 -24.90
C MET A 1 -15.10 -1.24 -24.44
N ALA A 2 -15.15 -0.92 -23.14
CA ALA A 2 -14.48 0.27 -22.61
C ALA A 2 -12.98 -0.05 -22.49
N ASP A 3 -12.20 0.55 -23.38
CA ASP A 3 -10.74 0.49 -23.37
C ASP A 3 -10.21 1.72 -22.61
N ASP A 4 -9.14 1.51 -21.85
CA ASP A 4 -8.26 2.56 -21.31
C ASP A 4 -8.73 3.37 -20.08
N GLU A 5 -8.98 2.69 -18.96
CA GLU A 5 -8.74 3.30 -17.65
C GLU A 5 -7.48 2.70 -17.04
N ARG A 6 -6.38 2.80 -17.81
CA ARG A 6 -5.07 2.35 -17.37
C ARG A 6 -4.67 3.22 -16.19
N VAL A 7 -4.75 2.64 -15.00
CA VAL A 7 -4.18 3.24 -13.78
C VAL A 7 -2.82 3.84 -14.17
N PRO A 8 -2.63 5.17 -14.04
CA PRO A 8 -1.39 5.79 -14.48
C PRO A 8 -0.23 5.05 -13.81
N ASP A 9 0.85 4.78 -14.54
CA ASP A 9 1.98 3.95 -14.07
C ASP A 9 2.59 4.50 -12.76
N THR A 10 2.32 5.78 -12.48
CA THR A 10 2.68 6.51 -11.27
C THR A 10 1.78 6.25 -10.07
N GLN A 11 0.62 5.60 -10.19
CA GLN A 11 -0.27 5.33 -9.06
C GLN A 11 0.12 4.02 -8.36
N CYS A 12 0.16 4.08 -7.02
CA CYS A 12 0.37 2.90 -6.20
C CYS A 12 -0.78 1.91 -6.35
N ARG A 13 -0.55 0.82 -7.08
CA ARG A 13 -1.53 -0.24 -7.36
C ARG A 13 -2.14 -0.89 -6.10
N PRO A 14 -1.36 -1.19 -5.03
CA PRO A 14 -1.90 -1.78 -3.81
C PRO A 14 -2.96 -0.95 -3.09
N CYS A 15 -2.77 0.36 -2.98
CA CYS A 15 -3.74 1.25 -2.33
C CYS A 15 -4.64 1.98 -3.33
N ARG A 16 -4.43 1.81 -4.64
CA ARG A 16 -5.17 2.52 -5.71
C ARG A 16 -5.18 4.05 -5.52
N GLY A 17 -4.01 4.61 -5.18
CA GLY A 17 -3.90 6.06 -5.00
C GLY A 17 -4.36 6.63 -3.66
N THR A 18 -4.92 5.84 -2.75
CA THR A 18 -5.45 6.36 -1.47
C THR A 18 -4.39 6.58 -0.39
N GLY A 19 -3.22 5.96 -0.53
CA GLY A 19 -2.18 5.95 0.49
C GLY A 19 -2.46 5.00 1.67
N ARG A 20 -3.60 4.32 1.71
CA ARG A 20 -3.99 3.44 2.84
C ARG A 20 -4.51 2.10 2.37
N VAL A 21 -4.33 1.08 3.20
CA VAL A 21 -4.82 -0.29 2.94
C VAL A 21 -5.42 -0.88 4.20
N ILE A 22 -6.38 -1.79 4.03
CA ILE A 22 -6.87 -2.60 5.15
C ILE A 22 -5.91 -3.77 5.36
N SER A 23 -5.36 -3.87 6.56
CA SER A 23 -4.50 -4.96 6.99
C SER A 23 -5.23 -5.84 7.99
N GLY A 24 -5.28 -7.15 7.73
CA GLY A 24 -5.74 -8.16 8.68
C GLY A 24 -4.63 -8.65 9.62
N LEU A 25 -3.48 -7.99 9.64
CA LEU A 25 -2.34 -8.40 10.45
C LEU A 25 -2.65 -8.23 11.94
N GLY A 26 -2.40 -9.28 12.73
CA GLY A 26 -2.84 -9.36 14.14
C GLY A 26 -4.31 -9.79 14.31
N GLY A 27 -4.97 -10.30 13.27
CA GLY A 27 -6.29 -10.95 13.37
C GLY A 27 -7.50 -10.02 13.35
N THR A 28 -7.31 -8.70 13.40
CA THR A 28 -8.38 -7.71 13.28
C THR A 28 -8.10 -6.79 12.08
N PRO A 29 -9.05 -6.65 11.13
CA PRO A 29 -8.90 -5.73 10.01
C PRO A 29 -8.81 -4.29 10.51
N ARG A 30 -7.75 -3.59 10.13
CA ARG A 30 -7.54 -2.18 10.46
C ARG A 30 -6.95 -1.44 9.28
N GLU A 31 -7.24 -0.15 9.18
CA GLU A 31 -6.61 0.70 8.19
C GLU A 31 -5.18 1.03 8.62
N VAL A 32 -4.21 0.80 7.73
CA VAL A 32 -2.80 1.13 7.93
C VAL A 32 -2.29 1.96 6.77
N THR A 33 -1.20 2.69 7.02
CA THR A 33 -0.46 3.37 5.95
C THR A 33 0.04 2.33 4.96
N CYS A 34 -0.19 2.57 3.67
CA CYS A 34 0.21 1.66 2.61
C CYS A 34 1.74 1.45 2.65
N PRO A 35 2.25 0.23 2.92
CA PRO A 35 3.69 0.00 3.01
C PRO A 35 4.40 0.11 1.66
N TRP A 36 3.66 0.03 0.55
CA TRP A 36 4.22 0.14 -0.80
C TRP A 36 4.54 1.56 -1.23
N CYS A 37 3.71 2.55 -0.86
CA CYS A 37 3.96 3.96 -1.20
C CYS A 37 4.24 4.86 0.01
N GLY A 38 4.21 4.31 1.22
CA GLY A 38 4.40 5.10 2.45
C GLY A 38 3.30 6.11 2.73
N GLY A 39 2.14 5.99 2.09
CA GLY A 39 1.03 6.93 2.23
C GLY A 39 0.92 7.97 1.13
N SER A 40 1.89 8.05 0.21
CA SER A 40 1.83 9.02 -0.91
C SER A 40 0.67 8.74 -1.88
N GLY A 41 0.32 7.47 -2.07
CA GLY A 41 -0.62 7.07 -3.13
C GLY A 41 0.04 6.87 -4.49
N GLU A 42 1.31 7.26 -4.64
CA GLU A 42 2.08 7.09 -5.87
C GLU A 42 3.06 5.91 -5.79
N PHE A 43 3.39 5.32 -6.93
CA PHE A 43 4.38 4.26 -7.04
C PHE A 43 5.77 4.87 -6.91
N ASP A 44 6.52 4.39 -5.91
CA ASP A 44 7.91 4.77 -5.69
C ASP A 44 8.80 3.53 -5.92
N PRO A 45 9.69 3.54 -6.94
CA PRO A 45 10.51 2.38 -7.27
C PRO A 45 11.65 2.15 -6.29
N GLU A 46 12.02 3.15 -5.48
CA GLU A 46 13.11 3.06 -4.50
C GLU A 46 12.64 2.48 -3.15
N ARG A 47 11.34 2.51 -2.87
CA ARG A 47 10.75 2.02 -1.63
C ARG A 47 10.66 0.50 -1.57
N ASN A 48 11.28 -0.07 -0.53
CA ASN A 48 11.13 -1.48 -0.20
C ASN A 48 9.90 -1.72 0.71
N ALA A 49 8.81 -2.19 0.12
CA ALA A 49 7.59 -2.52 0.86
C ALA A 49 7.77 -3.61 1.93
N GLN A 50 8.76 -4.50 1.78
CA GLN A 50 9.01 -5.59 2.72
C GLN A 50 9.63 -5.08 4.01
N GLU A 51 10.53 -4.10 3.93
CA GLU A 51 11.10 -3.43 5.11
C GLU A 51 10.01 -2.74 5.93
N ALA A 52 9.14 -1.96 5.28
CA ALA A 52 7.99 -1.33 5.94
C ALA A 52 7.04 -2.37 6.58
N GLY A 53 6.88 -3.53 5.94
CA GLY A 53 6.09 -4.65 6.47
C GLY A 53 6.67 -5.29 7.72
N VAL A 54 8.00 -5.29 7.90
CA VAL A 54 8.64 -5.75 9.15
C VAL A 54 8.25 -4.84 10.31
N THR A 55 8.30 -3.52 10.12
CA THR A 55 7.89 -2.55 11.13
C THR A 55 6.41 -2.69 11.49
N LEU A 56 5.54 -2.89 10.49
CA LEU A 56 4.10 -3.13 10.71
C LEU A 56 3.82 -4.41 11.50
N ARG A 57 4.62 -5.46 11.26
CA ARG A 57 4.53 -6.72 12.02
C ARG A 57 5.00 -6.56 13.46
N ALA A 58 6.10 -5.86 13.68
CA ALA A 58 6.60 -5.56 15.02
C ALA A 58 5.56 -4.77 15.85
N ALA A 59 4.81 -3.86 15.21
CA ALA A 59 3.75 -3.09 15.85
C ALA A 59 2.43 -3.87 16.11
N ALA A 60 2.30 -5.09 15.60
CA ALA A 60 1.11 -5.91 15.72
C ALA A 60 1.30 -7.18 16.57
N ALA A 61 2.52 -7.38 17.09
CA ALA A 61 2.85 -8.36 18.13
C ALA A 61 2.54 -7.79 19.52
#